data_AF-A0A448WDB1-F1
#
_entry.id   AF-A0A448WDB1-F1
#
_cell.length_a   1.000
_cell.length_b   1.000
_cell.length_c   1.000
_cell.angle_alpha   90.00
_cell.angle_beta   90.00
_cell.angle_gamma   90.00
#
_symmetry.space_group_name_H-M   'P 1'
#
loop_
_entity.id
_entity.type
_entity.pdbx_description
1 polymer ?
#
loop_
_entity_poly.entity_id
_entity_poly.type
_entity_poly.pdbx_seq_one_letter_code
_entity_poly.pdbx_strand_id
1 'polypeptide(L)'
;MSAIATNGKVPAGGSYFMISRSIGPEFGGAVGILFYLGTTIAAAMYLIGGVEVFLVSIYPNSFIFPHFSPIFYLRYHKNSMFILFNFAFMRLFVLFINY
;
A
#
# COMPACT_ATOMS: atom_id res chain seq x y z
N MET A 1 4.06 13.71 -12.14
CA MET A 1 2.82 14.46 -11.90
C MET A 1 2.99 15.98 -12.01
N SER A 2 4.17 16.57 -11.76
CA SER A 2 4.36 18.03 -11.83
C SER A 2 3.92 18.67 -13.14
N ALA A 3 4.24 18.05 -14.29
CA ALA A 3 3.81 18.56 -15.59
C ALA A 3 2.29 18.47 -15.84
N ILE A 4 1.60 17.51 -15.20
CA ILE A 4 0.14 17.34 -15.28
C ILE A 4 -0.55 18.39 -14.40
N ALA A 5 -0.04 18.61 -13.19
CA ALA A 5 -0.54 19.61 -12.26
C ALA A 5 -0.36 21.06 -12.76
N THR A 6 0.56 21.30 -13.69
CA THR A 6 0.76 22.61 -14.34
C THR A 6 0.08 22.73 -15.71
N ASN A 7 -0.57 21.68 -16.21
CA ASN A 7 -1.19 21.66 -17.54
C ASN A 7 -2.61 22.23 -17.49
N GLY A 8 -2.70 23.57 -17.52
CA GLY A 8 -3.97 24.31 -17.59
C GLY A 8 -4.60 24.66 -16.24
N LYS A 9 -5.83 25.22 -16.26
CA LYS A 9 -6.57 25.56 -15.04
C LYS A 9 -6.87 24.28 -14.26
N VAL A 10 -6.24 24.12 -13.10
CA VAL A 10 -6.50 23.01 -12.16
C VAL A 10 -7.95 23.12 -11.70
N PRO A 11 -8.87 22.26 -12.21
CA PRO A 11 -10.23 22.28 -11.73
C PRO A 11 -10.27 21.58 -10.37
N ALA A 12 -11.19 21.99 -9.49
CA ALA A 12 -11.38 21.32 -8.21
C ALA A 12 -11.73 19.82 -8.44
N GLY A 13 -10.90 18.92 -7.92
CA GLY A 13 -11.04 17.47 -8.06
C GLY A 13 -9.74 16.73 -7.72
N GLY A 14 -9.82 15.47 -7.27
CA GLY A 14 -8.65 14.68 -6.88
C GLY A 14 -7.75 14.26 -8.04
N SER A 15 -6.76 13.40 -7.77
CA SER A 15 -5.74 12.96 -8.75
C SER A 15 -6.33 12.39 -10.06
N TYR A 16 -7.41 11.61 -10.00
CA TYR A 16 -8.11 11.11 -11.18
C TYR A 16 -8.70 12.23 -12.05
N PHE A 17 -9.25 13.27 -11.42
CA PHE A 17 -9.83 14.41 -12.14
C PHE A 17 -8.75 15.27 -12.80
N MET A 18 -7.60 15.42 -12.14
CA MET A 18 -6.43 16.08 -12.73
C MET A 18 -5.87 15.29 -13.94
N ILE A 19 -5.75 13.97 -13.85
CA ILE A 19 -5.17 13.15 -14.93
C ILE A 19 -6.11 13.04 -16.14
N SER A 20 -7.41 12.79 -15.92
CA SER A 20 -8.39 12.60 -17.00
C SER A 20 -8.60 13.85 -17.87
N ARG A 21 -8.45 15.06 -17.30
CA ARG A 21 -8.53 16.33 -18.04
C ARG A 21 -7.25 16.69 -18.80
N SER A 22 -6.07 16.29 -18.32
CA SER A 22 -4.79 16.61 -18.97
C SER A 22 -4.38 15.62 -20.05
N ILE A 23 -4.86 14.36 -20.00
CA ILE A 23 -4.45 13.28 -20.92
C ILE A 23 -5.62 12.70 -21.73
N GLY A 24 -6.86 13.11 -21.44
CA GLY A 24 -8.08 12.66 -22.13
C GLY A 24 -8.79 11.48 -21.44
N PRO A 25 -10.07 11.24 -21.76
CA PRO A 25 -10.93 10.29 -21.03
C PRO A 25 -10.48 8.82 -21.18
N GLU A 26 -9.86 8.47 -22.31
CA GLU A 26 -9.40 7.11 -22.61
C GLU A 26 -8.23 6.70 -21.69
N PHE A 27 -7.21 7.55 -21.59
CA PHE A 27 -6.06 7.32 -20.71
C PHE A 27 -6.41 7.57 -19.24
N GLY A 28 -7.27 8.55 -18.94
CA GLY A 28 -7.76 8.81 -17.59
C GLY A 28 -8.50 7.62 -16.99
N GLY A 29 -9.41 7.00 -17.75
CA GLY A 29 -10.19 5.84 -17.31
C GLY A 29 -9.31 4.60 -17.06
N ALA A 30 -8.40 4.29 -17.98
CA ALA A 30 -7.48 3.16 -17.84
C ALA A 30 -6.57 3.30 -16.60
N VAL A 31 -5.98 4.49 -16.40
CA VAL A 31 -5.15 4.79 -15.22
C VAL A 31 -5.97 4.76 -13.94
N GLY A 32 -7.22 5.25 -13.96
CA GLY A 32 -8.11 5.20 -12.80
C GLY A 32 -8.47 3.79 -12.35
N ILE A 33 -8.78 2.88 -13.28
CA ILE A 33 -9.07 1.48 -12.98
C ILE A 33 -7.85 0.77 -12.39
N LEU A 34 -6.67 0.98 -12.99
CA LEU A 34 -5.41 0.42 -12.49
C LEU A 34 -5.07 0.96 -11.09
N PHE A 35 -5.30 2.24 -10.86
CA PHE A 35 -5.06 2.85 -9.55
C PHE A 35 -6.04 2.32 -8.48
N TYR A 36 -7.31 2.13 -8.83
CA TYR A 36 -8.31 1.54 -7.93
C TYR A 36 -7.96 0.09 -7.55
N LEU A 37 -7.60 -0.74 -8.53
CA LEU A 37 -7.19 -2.12 -8.26
C LEU A 37 -5.88 -2.19 -7.47
N GLY A 38 -4.89 -1.37 -7.84
CA GLY A 38 -3.60 -1.32 -7.15
C GLY A 38 -3.72 -0.91 -5.69
N THR A 39 -4.54 0.10 -5.40
CA THR A 39 -4.82 0.54 -4.01
C THR A 39 -5.61 -0.50 -3.22
N THR A 40 -6.54 -1.21 -3.85
CA THR A 40 -7.30 -2.30 -3.20
C THR A 40 -6.39 -3.47 -2.82
N ILE A 41 -5.51 -3.89 -3.74
CA ILE A 41 -4.55 -4.96 -3.49
C ILE A 41 -3.53 -4.53 -2.41
N ALA A 42 -3.06 -3.29 -2.46
CA ALA A 42 -2.17 -2.74 -1.43
C ALA A 42 -2.85 -2.72 -0.05
N ALA A 43 -4.13 -2.34 0.04
CA ALA A 43 -4.89 -2.39 1.28
C ALA A 43 -5.03 -3.81 1.84
N ALA A 44 -5.31 -4.80 0.98
CA ALA A 44 -5.36 -6.21 1.40
C ALA A 44 -3.99 -6.70 1.90
N MET A 45 -2.91 -6.35 1.19
CA MET A 45 -1.54 -6.65 1.61
C MET A 45 -1.21 -6.01 2.96
N TYR A 46 -1.68 -4.79 3.22
CA TYR A 46 -1.49 -4.12 4.50
C TYR A 46 -2.23 -4.82 5.66
N LEU A 47 -3.46 -5.26 5.43
CA LEU A 47 -4.22 -5.99 6.45
C LEU A 47 -3.55 -7.32 6.81
N ILE A 48 -3.14 -8.10 5.81
CA ILE A 48 -2.50 -9.40 6.03
C ILE A 48 -1.17 -9.24 6.77
N GLY A 49 -0.29 -8.34 6.31
CA GLY A 49 0.99 -8.06 6.97
C GLY A 49 0.81 -7.53 8.40
N GLY A 50 -0.21 -6.72 8.64
CA GLY A 50 -0.55 -6.25 9.99
C GLY A 50 -0.99 -7.36 10.93
N VAL A 51 -1.87 -8.25 10.48
CA VAL A 51 -2.34 -9.42 11.26
C VAL A 51 -1.20 -10.38 11.55
N GLU A 52 -0.33 -10.63 10.58
CA GLU A 52 0.84 -11.48 10.73
C GLU A 52 1.80 -10.96 11.81
N VAL A 53 2.17 -9.67 11.74
CA VAL A 53 3.03 -9.05 12.75
C VAL A 53 2.36 -9.06 14.12
N PHE A 54 1.06 -8.79 14.18
CA PHE A 54 0.29 -8.79 15.43
C PHE A 54 0.28 -10.16 16.10
N LEU A 55 -0.02 -11.24 15.37
CA LEU A 55 -0.07 -12.59 15.92
C LEU A 55 1.33 -13.10 16.33
N VAL A 56 2.36 -12.86 15.50
CA VAL A 56 3.72 -13.38 15.78
C VAL A 56 4.43 -12.57 16.87
N SER A 57 4.22 -11.25 16.93
CA SER A 57 5.01 -10.37 17.81
C SER A 57 4.27 -9.95 19.08
N ILE A 58 2.95 -9.77 19.04
CA ILE A 58 2.16 -9.24 20.17
C ILE A 58 1.46 -10.36 20.93
N TYR A 59 0.96 -11.40 20.24
CA TYR A 59 0.25 -12.50 20.90
C TYR A 59 0.69 -13.90 20.43
N PRO A 60 1.95 -14.31 20.74
CA PRO A 60 2.55 -15.55 20.24
C PRO A 60 1.87 -16.82 20.77
N ASN A 61 1.07 -16.73 21.83
CA ASN A 61 0.34 -17.86 22.43
C ASN A 61 -1.07 -18.07 21.86
N SER A 62 -1.45 -17.37 20.79
CA SER A 62 -2.73 -17.62 20.11
C SER A 62 -2.68 -18.98 19.38
N PHE A 63 -3.59 -19.87 19.76
CA PHE A 63 -3.64 -21.31 19.43
C PHE A 63 -3.81 -21.67 17.93
N ILE A 64 -3.69 -20.70 17.02
CA ILE A 64 -4.12 -20.82 15.62
C ILE A 64 -3.02 -21.45 14.73
N PHE A 65 -1.74 -21.40 15.13
CA PHE A 65 -0.64 -21.96 14.33
C PHE A 65 0.36 -22.77 15.17
N PRO A 66 0.05 -24.03 15.51
CA PRO A 66 0.86 -24.85 16.43
C PRO A 66 2.18 -25.38 15.83
N HIS A 67 2.46 -25.18 14.53
CA HIS A 67 3.65 -25.75 13.89
C HIS A 67 4.28 -24.84 12.82
N PHE A 68 4.71 -23.64 13.22
CA PHE A 68 5.71 -22.91 12.43
C PHE A 68 7.11 -23.48 12.75
N SER A 69 7.86 -23.88 11.73
CA SER A 69 9.18 -24.47 11.90
C SER A 69 10.13 -23.48 12.62
N PRO A 70 11.09 -23.94 13.45
CA PRO A 70 12.01 -23.07 14.17
C PRO A 70 12.83 -22.15 13.24
N ILE A 71 13.07 -22.61 12.00
CA ILE A 71 13.70 -21.82 10.93
C ILE A 71 12.84 -20.62 10.53
N PHE A 72 11.51 -20.79 10.51
CA PHE A 72 10.57 -19.72 10.22
C PHE A 72 10.56 -18.66 11.31
N TYR A 73 10.52 -19.04 12.59
CA TYR A 73 10.61 -18.07 13.70
C TYR A 73 11.93 -17.27 13.70
N LEU A 74 13.06 -17.92 13.44
CA LEU A 74 14.37 -17.26 13.31
C LEU A 74 14.43 -16.33 12.08
N ARG A 75 13.83 -16.74 10.96
CA ARG A 75 13.70 -15.92 9.74
C ARG A 75 12.79 -14.71 9.99
N TYR A 76 11.70 -14.89 10.72
CA TYR A 76 10.78 -13.82 11.10
C TYR A 76 11.41 -12.85 12.07
N HIS A 77 12.12 -13.31 13.10
CA HIS A 77 12.75 -12.39 14.05
C HIS A 77 13.84 -11.55 13.38
N LYS A 78 14.62 -12.13 12.46
CA LYS A 78 15.61 -11.40 11.65
C LYS A 78 14.99 -10.48 10.58
N ASN A 79 13.86 -10.85 10.00
CA ASN A 79 13.20 -10.07 8.94
C ASN A 79 12.05 -9.17 9.43
N SER A 80 11.62 -9.29 10.69
CA SER A 80 10.47 -8.54 11.24
C SER A 80 10.74 -7.05 11.27
N MET A 81 11.96 -6.63 11.66
CA MET A 81 12.38 -5.23 11.56
C MET A 81 12.40 -4.72 10.11
N PHE A 82 12.80 -5.56 9.15
CA PHE A 82 12.80 -5.19 7.74
C PHE A 82 11.36 -5.09 7.18
N ILE A 83 10.47 -5.99 7.57
CA ILE A 83 9.06 -5.98 7.15
C ILE A 83 8.33 -4.77 7.74
N LEU A 84 8.53 -4.48 9.03
CA LEU A 84 7.98 -3.28 9.69
C LEU A 84 8.52 -2.00 9.06
N PHE A 85 9.82 -1.95 8.74
CA PHE A 85 10.43 -0.82 8.03
C PHE A 85 9.82 -0.62 6.64
N ASN A 86 9.66 -1.69 5.85
CA ASN A 86 9.01 -1.62 4.53
C ASN A 86 7.54 -1.20 4.64
N PHE A 87 6.82 -1.68 5.66
CA PHE A 87 5.43 -1.31 5.91
C PHE A 87 5.29 0.18 6.28
N ALA A 88 6.19 0.69 7.14
CA ALA A 88 6.23 2.11 7.52
C ALA A 88 6.61 3.00 6.33
N PHE A 89 7.61 2.60 5.55
CA PHE A 89 8.05 3.33 4.35
C PHE A 89 6.96 3.38 3.28
N MET A 90 6.25 2.27 3.04
CA MET A 90 5.17 2.24 2.06
C MET A 90 3.94 3.03 2.52
N ARG A 91 3.62 3.05 3.83
CA ARG A 91 2.58 3.93 4.39
C ARG A 91 2.92 5.41 4.25
N LEU A 92 4.20 5.77 4.39
CA LEU A 92 4.68 7.13 4.12
C LEU A 92 4.46 7.48 2.64
N PHE A 93 4.79 6.57 1.72
CA PHE A 93 4.57 6.75 0.29
C PHE A 93 3.08 6.90 -0.08
N VAL A 94 2.20 6.11 0.54
CA VAL A 94 0.75 6.25 0.35
C VAL A 94 0.26 7.61 0.88
N LEU A 95 0.76 8.10 2.01
CA LEU A 95 0.44 9.46 2.49
C LEU A 95 0.91 10.53 1.50
N PHE A 96 2.09 10.38 0.90
CA PHE A 96 2.60 11.28 -0.14
C PHE A 96 1.80 11.24 -1.45
N ILE A 97 1.08 10.15 -1.73
CA ILE A 97 0.18 10.06 -2.89
C ILE A 97 -1.20 10.69 -2.60
N ASN A 98 -1.61 10.70 -1.33
CA ASN A 98 -2.90 11.24 -0.89
C ASN A 98 -2.84 12.73 -0.46
N TYR A 99 -1.65 13.33 -0.43
CA TYR A 99 -1.41 14.78 -0.27
C TYR A 99 -0.92 15.38 -1.59
#